data_AF-X1IJH9-F1
#
_entry.id   AF-X1IJH9-F1
#
_cell.length_a   1.000
_cell.length_b   1.000
_cell.length_c   1.000
_cell.angle_alpha   90.00
_cell.angle_beta   90.00
_cell.angle_gamma   90.00
#
_symmetry.space_group_name_H-M   'P 1'
#
loop_
_entity.id
_entity.type
_entity.pdbx_description
1 polymer ?
#
loop_
_entity_poly.entity_id
_entity_poly.type
_entity_poly.pdbx_seq_one_letter_code
_entity_poly.pdbx_strand_id
1 'polypeptide(L)'
;MKIKTLAIVVLSALSLSSTAALAAATTVNGGTVHFKGEVVNAACAVDAGSVDQTVQLGQVRTASLAQEGATSSAVGFNIQLNDCDTNVASKAAVAFLGTAIDAGHTNVLALQSSAAGSATNVGVQILDRTGAALTLDG
;
A
#
# COMPACT_ATOMS: atom_id res chain seq x y z
N MET A 1 -40.42 33.56 -83.11
CA MET A 1 -39.50 34.46 -82.38
C MET A 1 -38.73 33.58 -81.41
N LYS A 2 -37.43 33.25 -81.64
CA LYS A 2 -36.24 34.05 -81.27
C LYS A 2 -36.42 34.60 -79.84
N ILE A 3 -35.66 34.17 -78.82
CA ILE A 3 -34.35 34.69 -78.37
C ILE A 3 -33.73 33.61 -77.43
N LYS A 4 -32.58 32.97 -77.73
CA LYS A 4 -31.17 33.32 -77.45
C LYS A 4 -30.74 33.31 -75.96
N THR A 5 -29.95 32.28 -75.62
CA THR A 5 -28.67 32.26 -74.87
C THR A 5 -28.48 33.16 -73.63
N LEU A 6 -28.12 32.58 -72.48
CA LEU A 6 -26.75 32.54 -71.92
C LEU A 6 -26.70 32.18 -70.43
N ALA A 7 -25.72 31.31 -70.13
CA ALA A 7 -24.90 31.22 -68.92
C ALA A 7 -25.58 30.97 -67.56
N ILE A 8 -25.11 29.93 -66.85
CA ILE A 8 -24.62 30.02 -65.47
C ILE A 8 -23.74 28.79 -65.19
N VAL A 9 -22.53 29.10 -64.72
CA VAL A 9 -21.47 28.23 -64.22
C VAL A 9 -21.82 27.79 -62.80
N VAL A 10 -21.83 26.48 -62.49
CA VAL A 10 -21.69 25.93 -61.12
C VAL A 10 -21.13 24.49 -61.24
N LEU A 11 -19.81 24.28 -61.11
CA LEU A 11 -19.08 23.86 -59.90
C LEU A 11 -19.68 22.64 -59.16
N SER A 12 -18.86 21.57 -59.05
CA SER A 12 -18.80 20.57 -57.95
C SER A 12 -20.00 19.60 -57.80
N ALA A 13 -19.87 18.33 -57.42
CA ALA A 13 -18.81 17.62 -56.72
C ALA A 13 -18.86 16.12 -57.05
N LEU A 14 -17.68 15.51 -57.17
CA LEU A 14 -17.48 14.06 -57.22
C LEU A 14 -17.70 13.51 -55.80
N SER A 15 -18.87 12.96 -55.50
CA SER A 15 -19.18 12.37 -54.19
C SER A 15 -18.58 10.96 -54.07
N LEU A 16 -17.29 10.89 -53.75
CA LEU A 16 -16.71 9.69 -53.12
C LEU A 16 -17.33 9.56 -51.73
N SER A 17 -18.34 8.71 -51.59
CA SER A 17 -18.87 8.28 -50.30
C SER A 17 -17.87 7.29 -49.68
N SER A 18 -16.85 7.85 -49.01
CA SER A 18 -16.00 7.08 -48.10
C SER A 18 -16.88 6.55 -46.98
N THR A 19 -17.18 5.25 -46.99
CA THR A 19 -17.75 4.56 -45.83
C THR A 19 -16.71 4.61 -44.72
N ALA A 20 -16.85 5.58 -43.81
CA ALA A 20 -16.15 5.56 -42.55
C ALA A 20 -16.65 4.32 -41.78
N ALA A 21 -15.85 3.26 -41.81
CA ALA A 21 -16.04 2.11 -40.94
C ALA A 21 -15.91 2.62 -39.50
N LEU A 22 -17.04 2.90 -38.87
CA LEU A 22 -17.12 3.26 -37.47
C LEU A 22 -16.71 2.02 -36.67
N ALA A 23 -15.43 1.92 -36.33
CA ALA A 23 -14.94 0.89 -35.42
C ALA A 23 -15.70 1.05 -34.10
N ALA A 24 -16.68 0.17 -33.87
CA ALA A 24 -17.42 0.13 -32.62
C ALA A 24 -16.42 -0.16 -31.50
N ALA A 25 -16.33 0.74 -30.52
CA ALA A 25 -15.50 0.51 -29.35
C ALA A 25 -16.01 -0.74 -28.61
N THR A 26 -15.24 -1.82 -28.64
CA THR A 26 -15.54 -3.04 -27.88
C THR A 26 -15.14 -2.80 -26.43
N THR A 27 -16.12 -2.56 -25.56
CA THR A 27 -15.88 -2.49 -24.12
C THR A 27 -15.69 -3.90 -23.57
N VAL A 28 -14.47 -4.21 -23.13
CA VAL A 28 -14.16 -5.40 -22.35
C VAL A 28 -14.49 -5.17 -20.88
N ASN A 29 -14.95 -6.22 -20.19
CA ASN A 29 -15.16 -6.15 -18.75
C ASN A 29 -13.81 -5.93 -18.05
N GLY A 30 -13.64 -4.74 -17.45
CA GLY A 30 -12.49 -4.43 -16.62
C GLY A 30 -12.49 -5.29 -15.35
N GLY A 31 -11.30 -5.75 -14.94
CA GLY A 31 -11.13 -6.46 -13.67
C GLY A 31 -11.37 -5.55 -12.45
N THR A 32 -11.34 -6.14 -11.26
CA THR A 32 -11.56 -5.40 -10.01
C THR A 32 -10.29 -4.65 -9.59
N VAL A 33 -10.42 -3.35 -9.35
CA VAL A 33 -9.36 -2.52 -8.75
C VAL A 33 -9.74 -2.22 -7.30
N HIS A 34 -8.90 -2.61 -6.35
CA HIS A 34 -9.09 -2.30 -4.93
C HIS A 34 -8.24 -1.09 -4.54
N PHE A 35 -8.89 0.03 -4.27
CA PHE A 35 -8.25 1.21 -3.70
C PHE A 35 -8.36 1.16 -2.18
N LYS A 36 -7.21 1.13 -1.50
CA LYS A 36 -7.11 1.29 -0.04
C LYS A 36 -6.36 2.58 0.26
N GLY A 37 -6.87 3.37 1.19
CA GLY A 37 -6.24 4.60 1.65
C GLY A 37 -6.84 5.03 2.98
N GLU A 38 -6.02 5.63 3.81
CA GLU A 38 -6.41 6.20 5.10
C GLU A 38 -6.14 7.70 5.07
N VAL A 39 -7.13 8.51 5.48
CA VAL A 39 -7.00 9.97 5.56
C VAL A 39 -6.88 10.35 7.02
N VAL A 40 -5.67 10.74 7.43
CA VAL A 40 -5.39 11.20 8.79
C VAL A 40 -5.23 12.72 8.82
N ASN A 41 -5.76 13.38 9.85
CA ASN A 41 -5.49 14.81 10.12
C ASN A 41 -4.20 14.95 10.94
N ALA A 42 -3.12 14.34 10.46
CA ALA A 42 -1.84 14.33 11.15
C ALA A 42 -0.89 15.37 10.55
N ALA A 43 0.11 15.78 11.33
CA ALA A 43 1.17 16.68 10.88
C ALA A 43 2.02 16.09 9.73
N CYS A 44 1.90 14.79 9.46
CA CYS A 44 2.58 14.07 8.38
C CYS A 44 1.63 13.04 7.74
N ALA A 45 1.84 12.72 6.47
CA ALA A 45 1.24 11.55 5.83
C ALA A 45 2.17 10.33 5.96
N VAL A 46 1.63 9.14 6.23
CA VAL A 46 2.43 7.90 6.19
C VAL A 46 2.63 7.49 4.73
N ASP A 47 3.86 7.14 4.35
CA ASP A 47 4.18 6.70 2.99
C ASP A 47 3.39 5.44 2.61
N ALA A 48 2.98 5.33 1.34
CA ALA A 48 2.21 4.19 0.85
C ALA A 48 2.97 2.86 0.93
N GLY A 49 4.31 2.88 0.89
CA GLY A 49 5.16 1.74 1.16
C GLY A 49 5.37 1.46 2.64
N SER A 50 4.88 2.33 3.53
CA SER A 50 4.93 2.18 4.99
C SER A 50 3.59 1.84 5.64
N VAL A 51 2.47 2.04 4.96
CA VAL A 51 1.14 1.66 5.48
C VAL A 51 0.91 0.15 5.52
N ASP A 52 1.50 -0.60 4.59
CA ASP A 52 1.34 -2.06 4.48
C ASP A 52 2.71 -2.71 4.20
N GLN A 53 3.47 -2.93 5.27
CA GLN A 53 4.80 -3.50 5.23
C GLN A 53 4.81 -4.92 5.75
N THR A 54 5.40 -5.83 4.98
CA THR A 54 5.78 -7.16 5.47
C THR A 54 7.28 -7.20 5.69
N VAL A 55 7.71 -7.39 6.95
CA VAL A 55 9.12 -7.52 7.33
C VAL A 55 9.48 -9.00 7.45
N GLN A 56 10.44 -9.47 6.65
CA GLN A 56 10.92 -10.84 6.72
C GLN A 56 11.96 -10.97 7.83
N LEU A 57 11.60 -11.65 8.92
CA LEU A 57 12.52 -11.92 10.05
C LEU A 57 13.57 -13.01 9.74
N GLY A 58 13.35 -13.79 8.68
CA GLY A 58 14.22 -14.90 8.30
C GLY A 58 14.02 -16.14 9.17
N GLN A 59 14.97 -17.07 9.08
CA GLN A 59 14.95 -18.32 9.86
C GLN A 59 15.88 -18.20 11.06
N VAL A 60 15.35 -18.48 12.24
CA VAL A 60 16.11 -18.52 13.49
C VAL A 60 16.15 -19.96 14.00
N ARG A 61 17.33 -20.43 14.42
CA ARG A 61 17.47 -21.76 15.00
C ARG A 61 16.83 -21.79 16.38
N THR A 62 16.00 -22.78 16.67
CA THR A 62 15.36 -22.92 17.99
C THR A 62 16.38 -23.06 19.12
N ALA A 63 17.54 -23.68 18.85
CA ALA A 63 18.64 -23.80 19.81
C ALA A 63 19.18 -22.45 20.31
N SER A 64 19.09 -21.37 19.52
CA SER A 64 19.51 -20.03 20.00
C SER A 64 18.45 -19.32 20.84
N LEU A 65 17.22 -19.84 20.87
CA LEU A 65 16.09 -19.30 21.65
C LEU A 65 15.66 -20.28 22.76
N ALA A 66 16.58 -21.11 23.24
CA ALA A 66 16.27 -22.20 24.17
C ALA A 66 15.98 -21.73 25.62
N GLN A 67 16.20 -20.45 25.93
CA GLN A 67 16.01 -19.88 27.26
C GLN A 67 15.07 -18.68 27.16
N GLU A 68 14.29 -18.44 28.21
CA GLU A 68 13.46 -17.24 28.32
C GLU A 68 14.35 -15.98 28.24
N GLY A 69 13.87 -14.97 27.49
CA GLY A 69 14.63 -13.74 27.25
C GLY A 69 15.76 -13.87 26.21
N ALA A 70 15.99 -15.07 25.65
CA ALA A 70 16.90 -15.20 24.51
C ALA A 70 16.35 -14.47 23.27
N THR A 71 17.23 -13.74 22.58
CA THR A 71 16.85 -12.93 21.42
C THR A 71 17.63 -13.38 20.17
N SER A 72 17.04 -13.11 19.01
CA SER A 72 17.68 -13.34 17.71
C SER A 72 18.18 -12.03 17.11
N SER A 73 18.82 -12.10 15.93
CA SER A 73 19.24 -10.91 15.22
C SER A 73 18.04 -10.02 14.86
N ALA A 74 18.11 -8.74 15.23
CA ALA A 74 17.08 -7.76 14.88
C ALA A 74 17.09 -7.46 13.37
N VAL A 75 15.90 -7.34 12.79
CA VAL A 75 15.71 -6.89 11.41
C VAL A 75 15.19 -5.46 11.43
N GLY A 76 15.93 -4.56 10.79
CA GLY A 76 15.54 -3.17 10.67
C GLY A 76 14.38 -2.99 9.69
N PHE A 77 13.41 -2.18 10.08
CA PHE A 77 12.37 -1.67 9.19
C PHE A 77 12.14 -0.19 9.48
N ASN A 78 11.58 0.52 8.50
CA ASN A 78 11.41 1.96 8.57
C ASN A 78 9.96 2.32 8.21
N ILE A 79 9.35 3.18 9.03
CA ILE A 79 8.09 3.84 8.73
C ILE A 79 8.44 5.23 8.21
N GLN A 80 8.19 5.45 6.92
CA GLN A 80 8.45 6.71 6.26
C GLN A 80 7.23 7.62 6.37
N LEU A 81 7.49 8.88 6.71
CA LEU A 81 6.50 9.94 6.77
C LEU A 81 6.82 10.97 5.68
N ASN A 82 5.82 11.30 4.88
CA ASN A 82 5.87 12.29 3.81
C ASN A 82 5.08 13.54 4.21
N ASP A 83 5.40 14.68 3.58
CA ASP A 83 4.68 15.95 3.73
C ASP A 83 4.49 16.41 5.19
N CYS A 84 5.53 16.24 6.01
CA CYS A 84 5.52 16.67 7.41
C CYS A 84 5.58 18.21 7.56
N ASP A 85 4.61 18.80 8.25
CA ASP A 85 4.65 20.21 8.68
C ASP A 85 5.14 20.32 10.13
N THR A 86 6.37 20.80 10.30
CA THR A 86 7.01 20.98 11.61
C THR A 86 6.41 22.12 12.44
N ASN A 87 5.60 23.00 11.83
CA ASN A 87 4.85 24.03 12.57
C ASN A 87 3.64 23.43 13.29
N VAL A 88 3.09 22.34 12.77
CA VAL A 88 1.99 21.59 13.40
C VAL A 88 2.54 20.64 14.46
N ALA A 89 3.57 19.85 14.13
CA ALA A 89 4.25 18.99 15.10
C ALA A 89 5.74 18.83 14.81
N SER A 90 6.58 19.06 15.81
CA SER A 90 8.04 18.91 15.69
C SER A 90 8.55 17.50 16.02
N LYS A 91 7.67 16.61 16.48
CA LYS A 91 8.00 15.25 16.89
C LYS A 91 6.90 14.30 16.43
N ALA A 92 7.30 13.17 15.87
CA ALA A 92 6.43 12.03 15.62
C ALA A 92 6.79 10.90 16.59
N ALA A 93 5.78 10.21 17.10
CA ALA A 93 5.91 8.99 17.86
C ALA A 93 4.99 7.94 17.23
N VAL A 94 5.41 6.68 17.27
CA VAL A 94 4.65 5.55 16.76
C VAL A 94 4.42 4.60 17.91
N ALA A 95 3.16 4.21 18.10
CA ALA A 95 2.78 3.12 18.98
C ALA A 95 2.39 1.93 18.12
N PHE A 96 2.65 0.73 18.64
CA PHE A 96 2.27 -0.51 17.98
C PHE A 96 1.18 -1.17 18.82
N LEU A 97 0.14 -1.65 18.15
CA LEU A 97 -0.93 -2.42 18.78
C LEU A 97 -0.86 -3.85 18.26
N GLY A 98 -0.98 -4.82 19.17
CA GLY A 98 -1.02 -6.22 18.77
C GLY A 98 -1.33 -7.15 19.93
N THR A 99 -1.62 -8.41 19.62
CA THR A 99 -1.87 -9.42 20.63
C THR A 99 -0.57 -9.81 21.31
N ALA A 100 -0.43 -9.49 22.59
CA ALA A 100 0.71 -9.96 23.38
C ALA A 100 0.71 -11.50 23.50
N ILE A 101 1.90 -12.10 23.61
CA ILE A 101 2.05 -13.55 23.77
C ILE A 101 1.42 -14.06 25.06
N ASP A 102 1.53 -13.30 26.14
CA ASP A 102 0.91 -13.54 27.44
C ASP A 102 0.81 -12.25 28.27
N ALA A 103 0.19 -12.32 29.45
CA ALA A 103 -0.04 -11.15 30.31
C ALA A 103 1.23 -10.62 31.02
N GLY A 104 2.28 -11.45 31.15
CA GLY A 104 3.58 -11.06 31.69
C GLY A 104 4.50 -10.42 30.64
N HIS A 105 4.25 -10.65 29.35
CA HIS A 105 5.08 -10.20 28.23
C HIS A 105 4.30 -9.31 27.24
N THR A 106 3.79 -8.17 27.73
CA THR A 106 2.97 -7.22 26.94
C THR A 106 3.73 -6.48 25.82
N ASN A 107 5.05 -6.59 25.79
CA ASN A 107 5.94 -6.05 24.75
C ASN A 107 6.39 -7.11 23.72
N VAL A 108 5.84 -8.33 23.78
CA VAL A 108 6.15 -9.43 22.86
C VAL A 108 4.90 -9.80 22.09
N LEU A 109 4.93 -9.62 20.77
CA LEU A 109 3.83 -9.94 19.87
C LEU A 109 3.70 -11.44 19.69
N ALA A 110 2.50 -11.96 19.90
CA ALA A 110 2.16 -13.36 19.67
C ALA A 110 2.26 -13.69 18.18
N LEU A 111 2.84 -14.86 17.87
CA LEU A 111 2.82 -15.38 16.51
C LEU A 111 1.39 -15.77 16.12
N GLN A 112 0.91 -15.19 15.02
CA GLN A 112 -0.41 -15.50 14.47
C GLN A 112 -0.27 -16.72 13.55
N SER A 113 -0.49 -17.93 14.10
CA SER A 113 -0.63 -19.12 13.27
C SER A 113 -1.50 -20.18 13.94
N SER A 114 -2.50 -20.64 13.19
CA SER A 114 -3.42 -21.71 13.61
C SER A 114 -3.01 -23.09 13.07
N ALA A 115 -1.88 -23.18 12.38
CA ALA A 115 -1.41 -24.42 11.76
C ALA A 115 -0.61 -25.29 12.73
N ALA A 116 -0.71 -26.61 12.57
CA ALA A 116 0.15 -27.57 13.28
C ALA A 116 1.61 -27.35 12.89
N GLY A 117 2.51 -27.27 13.88
CA GLY A 117 3.94 -26.99 13.67
C GLY A 117 4.33 -25.51 13.84
N SER A 118 3.41 -24.66 14.27
CA SER A 118 3.71 -23.27 14.65
C SER A 118 4.67 -23.22 15.84
N ALA A 119 5.59 -22.27 15.83
CA ALA A 119 6.52 -22.09 16.94
C ALA A 119 5.78 -21.63 18.20
N THR A 120 6.06 -22.28 19.33
CA THR A 120 5.50 -21.97 20.65
C THR A 120 6.58 -21.38 21.55
N ASN A 121 6.18 -20.59 22.56
CA ASN A 121 7.08 -19.92 23.51
C ASN A 121 8.04 -18.90 22.89
N VAL A 122 7.75 -18.44 21.68
CA VAL A 122 8.50 -17.38 21.00
C VAL A 122 7.52 -16.37 20.42
N GLY A 123 7.93 -15.12 20.39
CA GLY A 123 7.16 -14.03 19.81
C GLY A 123 8.07 -12.99 19.17
N VAL A 124 7.49 -11.90 18.70
CA VAL A 124 8.22 -10.82 18.01
C VAL A 124 8.22 -9.59 18.88
N GLN A 125 9.40 -9.06 19.20
CA GLN A 125 9.51 -7.76 19.86
C GLN A 125 9.76 -6.68 18.81
N ILE A 126 9.14 -5.52 19.04
CA ILE A 126 9.37 -4.33 18.23
C ILE A 126 10.22 -3.38 19.06
N LEU A 127 11.40 -3.06 18.53
CA LEU A 127 12.33 -2.15 19.17
C LEU A 127 12.19 -0.77 18.54
N ASP A 128 12.25 0.27 19.37
CA ASP A 128 12.32 1.64 18.89
C ASP A 128 13.73 2.00 18.40
N ARG A 129 13.92 3.24 17.93
CA ARG A 129 15.23 3.74 17.47
C ARG A 129 16.32 3.76 18.55
N THR A 130 15.97 3.60 19.82
CA THR A 130 16.91 3.54 20.94
C THR A 130 17.24 2.10 21.36
N GLY A 131 16.58 1.11 20.73
CA GLY A 131 16.71 -0.31 21.09
C GLY A 131 15.81 -0.73 22.24
N ALA A 132 14.87 0.12 22.68
CA ALA A 132 13.91 -0.20 23.72
C ALA A 132 12.72 -0.98 23.14
N ALA A 133 12.32 -2.06 23.79
CA ALA A 133 11.13 -2.81 23.40
C ALA A 133 9.86 -2.01 23.70
N LEU A 134 8.99 -1.88 22.70
CA LEU A 134 7.73 -1.16 22.80
C LEU A 134 6.62 -2.07 23.32
N THR A 135 5.81 -1.53 24.22
CA THR A 135 4.55 -2.16 24.65
C THR A 135 3.56 -2.16 23.47
N LEU A 136 2.71 -3.18 23.43
CA LEU A 136 1.72 -3.37 22.38
C LEU A 136 0.34 -2.78 22.74
N ASP A 137 0.30 -1.55 23.27
CA ASP A 137 -0.89 -0.91 23.84
C ASP A 137 -1.59 0.11 22.92
N GLY A 138 -0.89 0.64 21.92
CA GLY A 138 -1.45 1.58 20.92
C GLY A 138 -1.63 3.01 21.42
#